data_AF-A0A926CVF4-F1
#
_entry.id   AF-A0A926CVF4-F1
#
_cell.length_a   1.000
_cell.length_b   1.000
_cell.length_c   1.000
_cell.angle_alpha   90.00
_cell.angle_beta   90.00
_cell.angle_gamma   90.00
#
_symmetry.space_group_name_H-M   'P 1'
#
loop_
_entity.id
_entity.type
_entity.pdbx_description
1 polymer ?
#
loop_
_entity_poly.entity_id
_entity_poly.type
_entity_poly.pdbx_seq_one_letter_code
_entity_poly.pdbx_strand_id
1 'polypeptide(L)'
;FYPKFHITCITHKKNAVYPSTIVGIPPQEDAWIGKATERIFLSPIKLTMLPEMVDMELPIEGVFHNLTIVQIKKEFSGHAQKVMNAMWGAGQMMFNKILIVTDSASHLNIHNYTDVAIYLSEHVDPATDIYLSQGPMDVLDHSCSKFAFGGKMCLDATEKTEEEKHVLHKKTDIPSIEVDENFLKIKYPEIDSMYTGLLKKGISVVTISIHKDKKDHVRTINEKLFSEYGLNKVKFIIYVDHTVNAWETDVVTWHFANNIDPRRDIFILPHNEHGISHAGIDGTRKTKALDDFDRPWPNIIVMDDKTIQAIDEKWEQFDIGKFIKSPSLKYKNQVYKGGAVAEE
;
A
#
# COMPACT_ATOMS: atom_id res chain seq x y z
N PHE A 1 15.59 19.03 -12.87
CA PHE A 1 16.39 19.14 -14.11
C PHE A 1 17.06 17.80 -14.32
N TYR A 2 16.88 17.18 -15.49
CA TYR A 2 17.59 15.95 -15.85
C TYR A 2 18.64 16.29 -16.92
N PRO A 3 19.87 15.74 -16.83
CA PRO A 3 20.92 16.03 -17.80
C PRO A 3 20.55 15.49 -19.18
N LYS A 4 20.92 16.23 -20.24
CA LYS A 4 20.83 15.73 -21.62
C LYS A 4 22.06 14.88 -21.92
N PHE A 5 21.84 13.62 -22.30
CA PHE A 5 22.93 12.76 -22.74
C PHE A 5 23.13 12.92 -24.25
N HIS A 6 24.26 13.52 -24.66
CA HIS A 6 24.60 13.71 -26.07
C HIS A 6 25.45 12.55 -26.58
N ILE A 7 24.86 11.71 -27.43
CA ILE A 7 25.52 10.54 -28.01
C ILE A 7 26.30 10.98 -29.24
N THR A 8 27.63 10.80 -29.23
CA THR A 8 28.51 11.15 -30.36
C THR A 8 28.86 9.94 -31.24
N CYS A 9 28.72 8.72 -30.72
CA CYS A 9 28.96 7.48 -31.43
C CYS A 9 28.16 6.33 -30.79
N ILE A 10 27.62 5.43 -31.60
CA ILE A 10 27.00 4.17 -31.17
C ILE A 10 27.78 3.03 -31.81
N THR A 11 28.29 2.09 -31.01
CA THR A 11 28.97 0.89 -31.48
C THR A 11 28.19 -0.35 -31.03
N HIS A 12 28.15 -1.38 -31.86
CA HIS A 12 27.49 -2.64 -31.53
C HIS A 12 28.12 -3.81 -32.31
N LYS A 13 27.95 -5.04 -31.80
CA LYS A 13 28.36 -6.25 -32.52
C LYS A 13 27.48 -6.49 -33.75
N LYS A 14 27.95 -7.29 -34.71
CA LYS A 14 27.10 -7.83 -35.78
C LYS A 14 25.97 -8.67 -35.14
N ASN A 15 24.73 -8.52 -35.63
CA ASN A 15 23.53 -9.15 -35.07
C ASN A 15 23.36 -8.85 -33.57
N ALA A 16 23.38 -7.56 -33.21
CA ALA A 16 23.17 -7.12 -31.84
C ALA A 16 21.74 -7.45 -31.37
N VAL A 17 21.63 -7.79 -30.08
CA VAL A 17 20.35 -7.94 -29.37
C VAL A 17 20.24 -6.74 -28.45
N TYR A 18 19.09 -6.04 -28.48
CA TYR A 18 18.82 -4.89 -27.62
C TYR A 18 17.95 -5.35 -26.44
N PRO A 19 18.51 -5.57 -25.24
CA PRO A 19 17.71 -5.85 -24.07
C PRO A 19 16.93 -4.59 -23.69
N SER A 20 15.64 -4.75 -23.45
CA SER A 20 14.74 -3.69 -23.00
C SER A 20 13.86 -4.24 -21.88
N THR A 21 13.34 -3.35 -21.06
CA THR A 21 12.39 -3.65 -19.98
C THR A 21 11.35 -2.55 -19.95
N ILE A 22 10.19 -2.87 -19.39
CA ILE A 22 9.13 -1.90 -19.12
C ILE A 22 8.90 -1.84 -17.63
N VAL A 23 8.51 -0.67 -17.14
CA VAL A 23 8.04 -0.46 -15.77
C VAL A 23 6.60 0.03 -15.84
N GLY A 24 5.81 -0.28 -14.83
CA GLY A 24 4.38 0.02 -14.84
C GLY A 24 3.67 -0.56 -13.64
N ILE A 25 2.41 -0.94 -13.84
CA ILE A 25 1.61 -1.58 -12.80
C ILE A 25 2.27 -2.93 -12.43
N PRO A 26 2.59 -3.19 -11.15
CA PRO A 26 3.25 -4.42 -10.75
C PRO A 26 2.41 -5.68 -11.05
N PRO A 27 3.04 -6.86 -11.26
CA PRO A 27 4.48 -7.08 -11.44
C PRO A 27 4.95 -6.76 -12.86
N GLN A 28 6.13 -6.15 -13.01
CA GLN A 28 6.91 -6.15 -14.26
C GLN A 28 8.28 -6.83 -14.01
N GLU A 29 9.20 -6.82 -14.98
CA GLU A 29 10.51 -7.47 -14.80
C GLU A 29 11.32 -6.88 -13.63
N ASP A 30 11.09 -5.59 -13.33
CA ASP A 30 11.64 -4.91 -12.16
C ASP A 30 11.26 -5.57 -10.84
N ALA A 31 10.15 -6.32 -10.79
CA ALA A 31 9.74 -7.01 -9.57
C ALA A 31 10.74 -8.06 -9.12
N TRP A 32 11.27 -8.84 -10.06
CA TRP A 32 12.27 -9.87 -9.74
C TRP A 32 13.62 -9.25 -9.38
N ILE A 33 13.95 -8.11 -9.99
CA ILE A 33 15.13 -7.32 -9.62
C ILE A 33 14.97 -6.80 -8.19
N GLY A 34 13.81 -6.24 -7.85
CA GLY A 34 13.47 -5.77 -6.51
C GLY A 34 13.57 -6.87 -5.45
N LYS A 35 13.01 -8.05 -5.72
CA LYS A 35 13.13 -9.22 -4.83
C LYS A 35 14.58 -9.66 -4.63
N ALA A 36 15.42 -9.61 -5.66
CA ALA A 36 16.84 -9.91 -5.52
C ALA A 36 17.56 -8.83 -4.69
N THR A 37 17.28 -7.55 -4.97
CA THR A 37 17.84 -6.39 -4.25
C THR A 37 17.54 -6.46 -2.76
N GLU A 38 16.30 -6.77 -2.38
CA GLU A 38 15.87 -7.00 -1.00
C GLU A 38 16.78 -8.02 -0.27
N ARG A 39 17.01 -9.19 -0.88
CA ARG A 39 17.87 -10.24 -0.29
C ARG A 39 19.32 -9.78 -0.15
N ILE A 40 19.83 -9.05 -1.14
CA ILE A 40 21.21 -8.52 -1.15
C ILE A 40 21.40 -7.52 -0.01
N PHE A 41 20.42 -6.63 0.23
CA PHE A 41 20.54 -5.57 1.24
C PHE A 41 20.13 -5.97 2.66
N LEU A 42 19.37 -7.06 2.83
CA LEU A 42 19.04 -7.60 4.16
C LEU A 42 20.29 -7.86 5.00
N SER A 43 21.30 -8.54 4.43
CA SER A 43 22.51 -8.92 5.17
C SER A 43 23.32 -7.69 5.66
N PRO A 44 23.64 -6.69 4.80
CA PRO A 44 24.27 -5.45 5.25
C PRO A 44 23.49 -4.70 6.32
N ILE A 45 22.17 -4.54 6.18
CA ILE A 45 21.33 -3.84 7.17
C ILE A 45 21.41 -4.54 8.52
N LYS A 46 21.29 -5.86 8.51
CA LYS A 46 21.37 -6.69 9.72
C LYS A 46 22.73 -6.57 10.41
N LEU A 47 23.83 -6.67 9.66
CA LEU A 47 25.18 -6.67 10.25
C LEU A 47 25.63 -5.29 10.75
N THR A 48 25.12 -4.21 10.16
CA THR A 48 25.63 -2.85 10.43
C THR A 48 24.73 -2.01 11.32
N MET A 49 23.40 -2.23 11.27
CA MET A 49 22.42 -1.36 11.94
C MET A 49 21.43 -2.11 12.81
N LEU A 50 20.96 -3.28 12.36
CA LEU A 50 19.81 -3.98 12.97
C LEU A 50 20.10 -5.48 13.16
N PRO A 51 21.01 -5.87 14.07
CA PRO A 51 21.34 -7.28 14.32
C PRO A 51 20.12 -8.11 14.76
N GLU A 52 19.11 -7.48 15.35
CA GLU A 52 17.83 -8.09 15.73
C GLU A 52 16.94 -8.48 14.55
N MET A 53 17.20 -7.95 13.35
CA MET A 53 16.40 -8.24 12.16
C MET A 53 16.57 -9.70 11.76
N VAL A 54 15.48 -10.43 11.70
CA VAL A 54 15.43 -11.82 11.25
C VAL A 54 15.29 -11.85 9.74
N ASP A 55 14.29 -11.14 9.23
CA ASP A 55 13.96 -11.08 7.81
C ASP A 55 13.26 -9.73 7.47
N MET A 56 13.17 -9.42 6.19
CA MET A 56 12.49 -8.24 5.65
C MET A 56 11.83 -8.61 4.33
N GLU A 57 10.63 -8.13 4.06
CA GLU A 57 9.88 -8.36 2.83
C GLU A 57 9.42 -7.03 2.22
N LEU A 58 9.60 -6.87 0.91
CA LEU A 58 9.15 -5.76 0.08
C LEU A 58 8.08 -6.29 -0.89
N PRO A 59 6.79 -6.24 -0.51
CA PRO A 59 5.73 -6.73 -1.37
C PRO A 59 5.69 -6.00 -2.71
N ILE A 60 5.43 -6.75 -3.78
CA ILE A 60 5.39 -6.23 -5.15
C ILE A 60 4.24 -5.22 -5.29
N GLU A 61 3.07 -5.58 -4.78
CA GLU A 61 1.88 -4.73 -4.68
C GLU A 61 2.13 -3.57 -3.71
N GLY A 62 3.08 -3.70 -2.79
CA GLY A 62 3.55 -2.63 -1.90
C GLY A 62 4.47 -1.61 -2.57
N VAL A 63 4.69 -1.69 -3.89
CA VAL A 63 5.62 -0.84 -4.65
C VAL A 63 7.03 -0.85 -4.04
N PHE A 64 7.48 -2.04 -3.64
CA PHE A 64 8.76 -2.30 -2.99
C PHE A 64 9.01 -1.47 -1.74
N HIS A 65 9.76 -0.38 -1.85
CA HIS A 65 10.19 0.38 -0.69
C HIS A 65 9.04 1.15 -0.03
N ASN A 66 7.93 1.41 -0.74
CA ASN A 66 6.78 2.14 -0.16
C ASN A 66 6.19 1.38 1.03
N LEU A 67 5.96 0.07 0.90
CA LEU A 67 5.49 -0.80 1.98
C LEU A 67 6.53 -1.89 2.27
N THR A 68 6.98 -1.95 3.52
CA THR A 68 8.01 -2.91 3.94
C THR A 68 7.60 -3.61 5.21
N ILE A 69 7.75 -4.92 5.26
CA ILE A 69 7.49 -5.76 6.42
C ILE A 69 8.84 -6.20 6.98
N VAL A 70 9.10 -5.93 8.25
CA VAL A 70 10.33 -6.31 8.94
C VAL A 70 9.98 -7.26 10.08
N GLN A 71 10.66 -8.39 10.12
CA GLN A 71 10.57 -9.33 11.23
C GLN A 71 11.78 -9.18 12.14
N ILE A 72 11.55 -9.02 13.45
CA ILE A 72 12.63 -8.87 14.44
C ILE A 72 12.56 -9.90 15.55
N LYS A 73 13.70 -10.20 16.15
CA LYS A 73 13.74 -10.85 17.46
C LYS A 73 13.56 -9.77 18.52
N LYS A 74 12.33 -9.58 19.00
CA LYS A 74 12.02 -8.60 20.05
C LYS A 74 12.64 -9.03 21.40
N GLU A 75 13.27 -8.10 22.11
CA GLU A 75 13.95 -8.38 23.39
C GLU A 75 13.58 -7.38 24.50
N PHE A 76 12.99 -6.23 24.17
CA PHE A 76 12.60 -5.20 25.13
C PHE A 76 11.45 -4.32 24.59
N SER A 77 10.80 -3.57 25.49
CA SER A 77 9.76 -2.60 25.16
C SER A 77 10.32 -1.44 24.35
N GLY A 78 9.64 -1.02 23.28
CA GLY A 78 10.14 0.06 22.41
C GLY A 78 11.07 -0.42 21.28
N HIS A 79 11.27 -1.74 21.12
CA HIS A 79 12.21 -2.28 20.13
C HIS A 79 11.77 -2.01 18.69
N ALA A 80 10.47 -2.03 18.41
CA ALA A 80 9.94 -1.72 17.08
C ALA A 80 10.20 -0.26 16.68
N GLN A 81 10.18 0.67 17.62
CA GLN A 81 10.41 2.09 17.43
C GLN A 81 11.90 2.36 17.18
N LYS A 82 12.81 1.62 17.84
CA LYS A 82 14.24 1.62 17.48
C LYS A 82 14.44 1.18 16.02
N VAL A 83 13.83 0.06 15.63
CA VAL A 83 13.91 -0.50 14.27
C VAL A 83 13.34 0.48 13.24
N MET A 84 12.19 1.08 13.52
CA MET A 84 11.55 2.10 12.70
C MET A 84 12.49 3.26 12.39
N ASN A 85 13.10 3.86 13.42
CA ASN A 85 14.00 5.00 13.23
C ASN A 85 15.26 4.61 12.47
N ALA A 86 15.81 3.42 12.71
CA ALA A 86 16.98 2.93 11.97
C ALA A 86 16.67 2.68 10.49
N MET A 87 15.53 2.05 10.19
CA MET A 87 15.08 1.78 8.81
C MET A 87 14.87 3.08 8.03
N TRP A 88 14.20 4.08 8.62
CA TRP A 88 14.04 5.39 7.97
C TRP A 88 15.33 6.20 7.86
N GLY A 89 16.42 5.76 8.50
CA GLY A 89 17.77 6.30 8.33
C GLY A 89 18.66 5.50 7.36
N ALA A 90 18.21 4.35 6.86
CA ALA A 90 19.08 3.38 6.16
C ALA A 90 18.99 3.49 4.63
N GLY A 91 19.95 4.18 4.00
CA GLY A 91 20.07 4.17 2.53
C GLY A 91 18.77 4.53 1.82
N GLN A 92 18.31 3.70 0.88
CA GLN A 92 17.03 3.93 0.16
C GLN A 92 15.78 3.66 1.01
N MET A 93 15.88 2.99 2.16
CA MET A 93 14.76 2.83 3.10
C MET A 93 14.35 4.16 3.73
N MET A 94 15.16 5.22 3.59
CA MET A 94 14.75 6.58 3.91
C MET A 94 13.52 7.05 3.11
N PHE A 95 13.17 6.41 1.98
CA PHE A 95 11.98 6.74 1.18
C PHE A 95 10.74 5.93 1.58
N ASN A 96 10.88 4.92 2.44
CA ASN A 96 9.76 4.10 2.87
C ASN A 96 8.63 4.93 3.50
N LYS A 97 7.39 4.56 3.16
CA LYS A 97 6.17 5.26 3.58
C LYS A 97 5.44 4.49 4.67
N ILE A 98 5.37 3.17 4.53
CA ILE A 98 4.64 2.25 5.38
C ILE A 98 5.62 1.18 5.83
N LEU A 99 5.93 1.17 7.12
CA LEU A 99 6.73 0.14 7.74
C LEU A 99 5.82 -0.71 8.62
N ILE A 100 5.90 -2.02 8.48
CA ILE A 100 5.26 -2.97 9.39
C ILE A 100 6.38 -3.68 10.12
N VAL A 101 6.38 -3.62 11.45
CA VAL A 101 7.37 -4.33 12.28
C VAL A 101 6.65 -5.44 13.02
N THR A 102 7.04 -6.68 12.76
CA THR A 102 6.52 -7.88 13.43
C THR A 102 7.63 -8.53 14.25
N ASP A 103 7.27 -9.36 15.22
CA ASP A 103 8.26 -10.21 15.88
C ASP A 103 8.43 -11.56 15.15
N SER A 104 9.43 -12.33 15.58
CA SER A 104 9.73 -13.66 15.07
C SER A 104 8.87 -14.75 15.71
N ALA A 105 7.54 -14.57 15.71
CA ALA A 105 6.59 -15.60 16.12
C ALA A 105 6.70 -16.84 15.22
N SER A 106 6.61 -18.03 15.82
CA SER A 106 6.80 -19.32 15.12
C SER A 106 5.76 -19.61 14.03
N HIS A 107 4.60 -18.96 14.08
CA HIS A 107 3.49 -19.15 13.15
C HIS A 107 3.37 -18.03 12.10
N LEU A 108 4.26 -17.03 12.12
CA LEU A 108 4.23 -15.91 11.18
C LEU A 108 5.28 -16.10 10.08
N ASN A 109 4.80 -16.31 8.85
CA ASN A 109 5.61 -16.21 7.64
C ASN A 109 5.35 -14.87 6.95
N ILE A 110 6.33 -13.96 6.97
CA ILE A 110 6.19 -12.63 6.36
C ILE A 110 6.06 -12.65 4.81
N HIS A 111 6.36 -13.80 4.19
CA HIS A 111 6.17 -14.03 2.75
C HIS A 111 4.74 -14.50 2.40
N ASN A 112 3.90 -14.76 3.41
CA ASN A 112 2.48 -15.03 3.24
C ASN A 112 1.66 -13.85 3.76
N TYR A 113 1.17 -13.02 2.84
CA TYR A 113 0.46 -11.78 3.19
C TYR A 113 -0.86 -12.02 3.92
N THR A 114 -1.48 -13.19 3.78
CA THR A 114 -2.67 -13.55 4.57
C THR A 114 -2.27 -13.74 6.04
N ASP A 115 -1.18 -14.45 6.32
CA ASP A 115 -0.67 -14.65 7.68
C ASP A 115 -0.29 -13.32 8.31
N VAL A 116 0.39 -12.44 7.57
CA VAL A 116 0.74 -11.08 8.02
C VAL A 116 -0.52 -10.28 8.35
N ALA A 117 -1.52 -10.26 7.46
CA ALA A 117 -2.74 -9.48 7.68
C ALA A 117 -3.56 -9.97 8.88
N ILE A 118 -3.63 -11.29 9.11
CA ILE A 118 -4.25 -11.87 10.30
C ILE A 118 -3.46 -11.44 11.54
N TYR A 119 -2.14 -11.60 11.51
CA TYR A 119 -1.27 -11.26 12.63
C TYR A 119 -1.37 -9.76 13.00
N LEU A 120 -1.41 -8.85 12.01
CA LEU A 120 -1.66 -7.43 12.24
C LEU A 120 -3.02 -7.17 12.90
N SER A 121 -4.06 -7.88 12.46
CA SER A 121 -5.41 -7.74 12.99
C SER A 121 -5.51 -8.13 14.46
N GLU A 122 -4.68 -9.08 14.89
CA GLU A 122 -4.61 -9.55 16.27
C GLU A 122 -3.73 -8.66 17.16
N HIS A 123 -2.61 -8.16 16.66
CA HIS A 123 -1.53 -7.56 17.48
C HIS A 123 -1.40 -6.04 17.37
N VAL A 124 -2.07 -5.39 16.40
CA VAL A 124 -2.04 -3.92 16.27
C VAL A 124 -3.31 -3.32 16.86
N ASP A 125 -3.14 -2.40 17.80
CA ASP A 125 -4.14 -1.45 18.24
C ASP A 125 -3.95 -0.11 17.50
N PRO A 126 -4.86 0.27 16.57
CA PRO A 126 -4.71 1.51 15.80
C PRO A 126 -4.40 2.77 16.59
N ALA A 127 -4.88 2.90 17.83
CA ALA A 127 -4.69 4.10 18.65
C ALA A 127 -3.30 4.22 19.26
N THR A 128 -2.58 3.11 19.44
CA THR A 128 -1.33 3.09 20.23
C THR A 128 -0.14 2.53 19.46
N ASP A 129 -0.40 1.74 18.42
CA ASP A 129 0.63 0.98 17.72
C ASP A 129 0.93 1.53 16.32
N ILE A 130 0.25 2.60 15.91
CA ILE A 130 0.53 3.34 14.67
C ILE A 130 1.36 4.59 15.01
N TYR A 131 2.60 4.60 14.53
CA TYR A 131 3.53 5.72 14.70
C TYR A 131 3.62 6.51 13.42
N LEU A 132 3.20 7.78 13.48
CA LEU A 132 3.32 8.72 12.37
C LEU A 132 4.60 9.55 12.48
N SER A 133 5.27 9.74 11.36
CA SER A 133 6.44 10.59 11.23
C SER A 133 6.41 11.33 9.90
N GLN A 134 7.50 12.01 9.56
CA GLN A 134 7.71 12.67 8.29
C GLN A 134 9.19 12.64 7.92
N GLY A 135 9.49 12.70 6.63
CA GLY A 135 10.88 12.74 6.18
C GLY A 135 11.01 12.77 4.67
N PRO A 136 12.21 12.50 4.16
CA PRO A 136 12.47 12.40 2.73
C PRO A 136 11.58 11.34 2.07
N MET A 137 11.13 11.64 0.86
CA MET A 137 10.31 10.77 0.00
C MET A 137 10.97 10.67 -1.37
N ASP A 138 10.57 9.66 -2.15
CA ASP A 138 10.98 9.57 -3.54
C ASP A 138 10.55 10.85 -4.31
N VAL A 139 11.40 11.31 -5.23
CA VAL A 139 11.11 12.49 -6.07
C VAL A 139 9.92 12.24 -7.01
N LEU A 140 9.61 10.97 -7.29
CA LEU A 140 8.48 10.50 -8.08
C LEU A 140 7.21 10.30 -7.25
N ASP A 141 7.28 10.38 -5.92
CA ASP A 141 6.08 10.26 -5.08
C ASP A 141 5.13 11.43 -5.36
N HIS A 142 3.98 11.12 -5.95
CA HIS A 142 2.93 12.07 -6.29
C HIS A 142 1.93 12.32 -5.17
N SER A 143 1.88 11.47 -4.14
CA SER A 143 0.91 11.57 -3.05
C SER A 143 1.28 12.61 -1.99
N CYS A 144 2.57 12.92 -1.86
CA CYS A 144 3.09 13.91 -0.92
C CYS A 144 2.71 15.33 -1.34
N SER A 145 2.27 16.18 -0.41
CA SER A 145 1.93 17.59 -0.73
C SER A 145 3.15 18.42 -1.14
N LYS A 146 4.35 18.03 -0.68
CA LYS A 146 5.62 18.70 -0.96
C LYS A 146 6.53 17.79 -1.78
N PHE A 147 7.35 18.41 -2.62
CA PHE A 147 8.34 17.68 -3.40
C PHE A 147 9.35 16.97 -2.47
N ALA A 148 9.49 15.65 -2.63
CA ALA A 148 10.44 14.80 -1.92
C ALA A 148 10.37 14.86 -0.37
N PHE A 149 9.23 15.27 0.19
CA PHE A 149 9.02 15.33 1.64
C PHE A 149 7.55 15.04 1.98
N GLY A 150 7.31 14.10 2.90
CA GLY A 150 5.97 13.62 3.20
C GLY A 150 5.91 12.81 4.49
N GLY A 151 4.71 12.34 4.82
CA GLY A 151 4.44 11.51 5.98
C GLY A 151 5.00 10.10 5.84
N LYS A 152 5.16 9.45 7.00
CA LYS A 152 5.54 8.04 7.14
C LYS A 152 4.69 7.42 8.24
N MET A 153 4.38 6.14 8.12
CA MET A 153 3.73 5.36 9.18
C MET A 153 4.50 4.10 9.48
N CYS A 154 4.55 3.73 10.75
CA CYS A 154 4.99 2.43 11.21
C CYS A 154 3.85 1.76 11.99
N LEU A 155 3.52 0.51 11.65
CA LEU A 155 2.66 -0.34 12.47
C LEU A 155 3.55 -1.26 13.29
N ASP A 156 3.52 -1.08 14.61
CA ASP A 156 4.14 -2.02 15.55
C ASP A 156 3.19 -3.19 15.79
N ALA A 157 3.43 -4.30 15.11
CA ALA A 157 2.67 -5.53 15.26
C ALA A 157 3.33 -6.51 16.24
N THR A 158 4.44 -6.15 16.88
CA THR A 158 5.16 -7.05 17.77
C THR A 158 4.34 -7.40 19.02
N GLU A 159 4.58 -8.56 19.64
CA GLU A 159 3.97 -8.91 20.91
C GLU A 159 4.26 -7.84 21.96
N LYS A 160 3.22 -7.36 22.65
CA LYS A 160 3.32 -6.24 23.59
C LYS A 160 3.78 -6.72 24.96
N THR A 161 4.85 -6.12 25.46
CA THR A 161 5.32 -6.27 26.85
C THR A 161 4.36 -5.58 27.83
N GLU A 162 4.48 -5.84 29.14
CA GLU A 162 3.59 -5.20 30.13
C GLU A 162 3.66 -3.68 30.09
N GLU A 163 4.83 -3.11 29.79
CA GLU A 163 5.05 -1.67 29.66
C GLU A 163 4.42 -1.07 28.41
N GLU A 164 4.09 -1.89 27.40
CA GLU A 164 3.45 -1.48 26.14
C GLU A 164 1.95 -1.78 26.12
N LYS A 165 1.45 -2.60 27.06
CA LYS A 165 0.05 -2.99 27.08
C LYS A 165 -0.84 -1.83 27.51
N HIS A 166 -1.95 -1.67 26.79
CA HIS A 166 -3.02 -0.76 27.15
C HIS A 166 -4.21 -1.53 27.71
N VAL A 167 -4.77 -1.05 28.83
CA VAL A 167 -5.85 -1.71 29.60
C VAL A 167 -7.13 -1.94 28.77
N LEU A 168 -7.32 -1.19 27.69
CA LEU A 168 -8.54 -1.18 26.89
C LEU A 168 -8.55 -2.19 25.73
N HIS A 169 -7.42 -2.80 25.37
CA HIS A 169 -7.36 -3.69 24.22
C HIS A 169 -8.12 -5.00 24.48
N LYS A 170 -9.20 -5.23 23.71
CA LYS A 170 -9.98 -6.49 23.76
C LYS A 170 -9.78 -7.31 22.49
N LYS A 171 -9.52 -8.61 22.67
CA LYS A 171 -9.57 -9.57 21.57
C LYS A 171 -11.00 -9.66 21.05
N THR A 172 -11.15 -9.51 19.74
CA THR A 172 -12.43 -9.63 19.03
C THR A 172 -12.38 -10.87 18.15
N ASP A 173 -13.46 -11.64 18.14
CA ASP A 173 -13.64 -12.75 17.20
C ASP A 173 -14.01 -12.18 15.82
N ILE A 174 -13.00 -11.81 15.04
CA ILE A 174 -13.15 -11.10 13.76
C ILE A 174 -14.07 -11.85 12.77
N PRO A 175 -13.95 -13.18 12.58
CA PRO A 175 -14.85 -13.94 11.70
C PRO A 175 -16.34 -13.85 12.06
N SER A 176 -16.66 -13.61 13.33
CA SER A 176 -18.03 -13.44 13.82
C SER A 176 -18.66 -12.09 13.48
N ILE A 177 -17.86 -11.11 13.05
CA ILE A 177 -18.36 -9.78 12.69
C ILE A 177 -19.22 -9.90 11.43
N GLU A 178 -20.43 -9.35 11.50
CA GLU A 178 -21.37 -9.26 10.39
C GLU A 178 -21.52 -7.80 9.97
N VAL A 179 -21.34 -7.55 8.68
CA VAL A 179 -21.48 -6.23 8.06
C VAL A 179 -22.42 -6.39 6.86
N ASP A 180 -23.51 -5.63 6.84
CA ASP A 180 -24.46 -5.63 5.72
C ASP A 180 -24.00 -4.64 4.63
N GLU A 181 -23.26 -5.16 3.66
CA GLU A 181 -22.74 -4.35 2.54
C GLU A 181 -23.86 -3.69 1.72
N ASN A 182 -25.02 -4.35 1.55
CA ASN A 182 -26.14 -3.82 0.77
C ASN A 182 -26.80 -2.65 1.49
N PHE A 183 -27.04 -2.80 2.79
CA PHE A 183 -27.56 -1.71 3.62
C PHE A 183 -26.63 -0.50 3.60
N LEU A 184 -25.32 -0.72 3.76
CA LEU A 184 -24.34 0.35 3.77
C LEU A 184 -24.27 1.09 2.43
N LYS A 185 -24.30 0.37 1.30
CA LYS A 185 -24.35 1.01 -0.04
C LYS A 185 -25.63 1.81 -0.28
N ILE A 186 -26.77 1.36 0.23
CA ILE A 186 -28.03 2.12 0.14
C ILE A 186 -27.96 3.38 1.01
N LYS A 187 -27.39 3.28 2.22
CA LYS A 187 -27.25 4.40 3.15
C LYS A 187 -26.20 5.42 2.72
N TYR A 188 -25.12 4.95 2.11
CA TYR A 188 -23.98 5.73 1.64
C TYR A 188 -23.80 5.53 0.12
N PRO A 189 -24.60 6.22 -0.71
CA PRO A 189 -24.58 6.05 -2.17
C PRO A 189 -23.25 6.45 -2.82
N GLU A 190 -22.36 7.14 -2.11
CA GLU A 190 -20.99 7.41 -2.53
C GLU A 190 -20.09 6.16 -2.57
N ILE A 191 -20.49 5.05 -1.94
CA ILE A 191 -19.76 3.78 -1.96
C ILE A 191 -20.10 3.02 -3.26
N ASP A 192 -19.11 2.88 -4.13
CA ASP A 192 -19.23 2.12 -5.38
C ASP A 192 -19.15 0.60 -5.10
N SER A 193 -18.08 0.19 -4.43
CA SER A 193 -17.86 -1.19 -4.01
C SER A 193 -17.31 -1.28 -2.60
N MET A 194 -17.63 -2.36 -1.91
CA MET A 194 -17.18 -2.64 -0.54
C MET A 194 -16.86 -4.13 -0.47
N TYR A 195 -15.81 -4.51 0.25
CA TYR A 195 -15.46 -5.91 0.48
C TYR A 195 -15.19 -6.17 1.95
N THR A 196 -16.01 -7.05 2.53
CA THR A 196 -15.94 -7.48 3.93
C THR A 196 -15.45 -8.92 4.08
N GLY A 197 -15.19 -9.63 2.97
CA GLY A 197 -14.80 -11.04 2.98
C GLY A 197 -13.48 -11.34 3.70
N LEU A 198 -12.64 -10.32 3.91
CA LEU A 198 -11.43 -10.41 4.73
C LEU A 198 -11.75 -10.74 6.20
N LEU A 199 -12.89 -10.25 6.73
CA LEU A 199 -13.31 -10.53 8.11
C LEU A 199 -13.48 -12.03 8.35
N LYS A 200 -14.03 -12.76 7.37
CA LYS A 200 -14.21 -14.22 7.45
C LYS A 200 -12.88 -14.99 7.46
N LYS A 201 -11.78 -14.36 7.05
CA LYS A 201 -10.42 -14.90 7.15
C LYS A 201 -9.70 -14.50 8.45
N GLY A 202 -10.37 -13.78 9.36
CA GLY A 202 -9.76 -13.25 10.58
C GLY A 202 -8.98 -11.95 10.37
N ILE A 203 -9.15 -11.29 9.22
CA ILE A 203 -8.45 -10.03 8.90
C ILE A 203 -9.41 -8.87 9.16
N SER A 204 -9.10 -8.02 10.14
CA SER A 204 -9.91 -6.87 10.58
C SER A 204 -9.75 -5.66 9.66
N VAL A 205 -9.95 -5.87 8.36
CA VAL A 205 -9.84 -4.86 7.31
C VAL A 205 -11.10 -4.93 6.44
N VAL A 206 -11.70 -3.78 6.18
CA VAL A 206 -12.72 -3.61 5.14
C VAL A 206 -12.17 -2.66 4.07
N THR A 207 -12.35 -3.00 2.80
CA THR A 207 -11.94 -2.13 1.68
C THR A 207 -13.18 -1.48 1.07
N ILE A 208 -13.08 -0.20 0.75
CA ILE A 208 -14.18 0.61 0.23
C ILE A 208 -13.68 1.40 -0.98
N SER A 209 -14.38 1.25 -2.09
CA SER A 209 -14.24 2.10 -3.27
C SER A 209 -15.27 3.22 -3.19
N ILE A 210 -14.82 4.47 -3.31
CA ILE A 210 -15.64 5.65 -3.03
C ILE A 210 -15.55 6.71 -4.13
N HIS A 211 -16.70 7.30 -4.46
CA HIS A 211 -16.80 8.46 -5.32
C HIS A 211 -16.81 9.75 -4.48
N LYS A 212 -15.76 10.57 -4.58
CA LYS A 212 -15.66 11.83 -3.84
C LYS A 212 -16.32 12.99 -4.60
N ASP A 213 -17.23 13.70 -3.95
CA ASP A 213 -17.96 14.85 -4.50
C ASP A 213 -17.98 16.09 -3.58
N LYS A 214 -17.42 15.98 -2.37
CA LYS A 214 -17.39 17.04 -1.35
C LYS A 214 -16.03 17.13 -0.68
N LYS A 215 -15.73 18.30 -0.11
CA LYS A 215 -14.48 18.51 0.61
C LYS A 215 -14.38 17.59 1.83
N ASP A 216 -13.19 17.04 2.07
CA ASP A 216 -12.92 16.14 3.21
C ASP A 216 -13.87 14.93 3.30
N HIS A 217 -14.33 14.43 2.14
CA HIS A 217 -15.36 13.38 2.06
C HIS A 217 -14.96 12.13 2.85
N VAL A 218 -13.77 11.58 2.56
CA VAL A 218 -13.32 10.32 3.16
C VAL A 218 -13.18 10.45 4.68
N ARG A 219 -12.65 11.57 5.17
CA ARG A 219 -12.58 11.86 6.61
C ARG A 219 -13.98 11.84 7.24
N THR A 220 -14.93 12.51 6.61
CA THR A 220 -16.30 12.65 7.14
C THR A 220 -17.07 11.32 7.14
N ILE A 221 -16.96 10.52 6.08
CA ILE A 221 -17.64 9.23 6.01
C ILE A 221 -16.98 8.19 6.92
N ASN A 222 -15.67 8.29 7.15
CA ASN A 222 -14.92 7.38 8.00
C ASN A 222 -15.47 7.32 9.44
N GLU A 223 -15.70 8.49 10.04
CA GLU A 223 -16.28 8.57 11.40
C GLU A 223 -17.69 7.94 11.45
N LYS A 224 -18.49 8.15 10.41
CA LYS A 224 -19.85 7.60 10.32
C LYS A 224 -19.82 6.09 10.15
N LEU A 225 -18.97 5.57 9.27
CA LEU A 225 -18.84 4.15 8.98
C LEU A 225 -18.40 3.35 10.21
N PHE A 226 -17.43 3.84 10.98
CA PHE A 226 -17.04 3.20 12.24
C PHE A 226 -18.11 3.28 13.34
N SER A 227 -19.17 4.07 13.15
CA SER A 227 -20.34 4.08 14.03
C SER A 227 -21.44 3.09 13.61
N GLU A 228 -21.32 2.47 12.42
CA GLU A 228 -22.30 1.50 11.92
C GLU A 228 -22.14 0.13 12.58
N TYR A 229 -23.24 -0.60 12.67
CA TYR A 229 -23.25 -1.96 13.18
C TYR A 229 -22.27 -2.85 12.40
N GLY A 230 -21.43 -3.59 13.13
CA GLY A 230 -20.42 -4.47 12.56
C GLY A 230 -19.09 -3.74 12.32
N LEU A 231 -19.13 -2.61 11.59
CA LEU A 231 -17.94 -1.78 11.32
C LEU A 231 -17.37 -1.16 12.61
N ASN A 232 -18.20 -0.88 13.61
CA ASN A 232 -17.77 -0.49 14.95
C ASN A 232 -16.94 -1.57 15.70
N LYS A 233 -16.71 -2.74 15.10
CA LYS A 233 -15.82 -3.80 15.63
C LYS A 233 -14.63 -4.09 14.70
N VAL A 234 -14.50 -3.36 13.60
CA VAL A 234 -13.41 -3.51 12.62
C VAL A 234 -12.30 -2.50 12.92
N LYS A 235 -11.04 -2.93 12.86
CA LYS A 235 -9.89 -2.06 13.17
C LYS A 235 -9.53 -1.13 12.01
N PHE A 236 -9.60 -1.60 10.76
CA PHE A 236 -9.12 -0.86 9.60
C PHE A 236 -10.17 -0.74 8.49
N ILE A 237 -10.26 0.45 7.90
CA ILE A 237 -10.94 0.66 6.61
C ILE A 237 -9.95 1.28 5.63
N ILE A 238 -9.79 0.68 4.45
CA ILE A 238 -8.97 1.23 3.36
C ILE A 238 -9.89 1.76 2.27
N TYR A 239 -9.73 3.04 1.93
CA TYR A 239 -10.48 3.71 0.88
C TYR A 239 -9.66 3.82 -0.41
N VAL A 240 -10.26 3.51 -1.55
CA VAL A 240 -9.70 3.68 -2.89
C VAL A 240 -10.69 4.40 -3.79
N ASP A 241 -10.23 4.98 -4.91
CA ASP A 241 -11.11 5.66 -5.84
C ASP A 241 -12.16 4.71 -6.43
N HIS A 242 -13.36 5.22 -6.71
CA HIS A 242 -14.49 4.53 -7.36
C HIS A 242 -14.12 3.71 -8.61
N THR A 243 -13.01 4.03 -9.29
CA THR A 243 -12.53 3.27 -10.44
C THR A 243 -11.88 1.93 -10.08
N VAL A 244 -11.54 1.71 -8.82
CA VAL A 244 -10.90 0.50 -8.29
C VAL A 244 -11.95 -0.39 -7.65
N ASN A 245 -11.96 -1.68 -8.00
CA ASN A 245 -12.85 -2.63 -7.34
C ASN A 245 -12.28 -3.02 -5.96
N ALA A 246 -13.06 -2.79 -4.90
CA ALA A 246 -12.65 -3.07 -3.53
C ALA A 246 -12.26 -4.56 -3.27
N TRP A 247 -12.69 -5.48 -4.13
CA TRP A 247 -12.50 -6.92 -3.96
C TRP A 247 -11.14 -7.40 -4.48
N GLU A 248 -10.48 -6.59 -5.32
CA GLU A 248 -9.16 -6.88 -5.89
C GLU A 248 -8.07 -6.44 -4.91
N THR A 249 -7.79 -7.27 -3.91
CA THR A 249 -6.89 -6.93 -2.80
C THR A 249 -5.47 -6.56 -3.23
N ASP A 250 -4.98 -7.15 -4.32
CA ASP A 250 -3.71 -6.80 -4.96
C ASP A 250 -3.71 -5.35 -5.49
N VAL A 251 -4.78 -4.98 -6.20
CA VAL A 251 -4.97 -3.63 -6.76
C VAL A 251 -5.21 -2.60 -5.65
N VAL A 252 -6.01 -2.94 -4.64
CA VAL A 252 -6.22 -2.08 -3.47
C VAL A 252 -4.90 -1.87 -2.72
N THR A 253 -4.09 -2.92 -2.56
CA THR A 253 -2.77 -2.84 -1.93
C THR A 253 -1.87 -1.87 -2.68
N TRP A 254 -1.81 -2.00 -4.01
CA TRP A 254 -1.06 -1.11 -4.88
C TRP A 254 -1.50 0.34 -4.79
N HIS A 255 -2.81 0.61 -4.88
CA HIS A 255 -3.32 1.97 -4.77
C HIS A 255 -3.01 2.58 -3.41
N PHE A 256 -3.30 1.89 -2.30
CA PHE A 256 -3.08 2.48 -0.98
C PHE A 256 -1.58 2.69 -0.70
N ALA A 257 -0.70 1.73 -1.03
CA ALA A 257 0.72 1.87 -0.78
C ALA A 257 1.35 3.03 -1.57
N ASN A 258 0.81 3.30 -2.76
CA ASN A 258 1.31 4.35 -3.64
C ASN A 258 0.69 5.73 -3.35
N ASN A 259 -0.60 5.78 -3.01
CA ASN A 259 -1.39 7.02 -3.05
C ASN A 259 -1.54 7.75 -1.71
N ILE A 260 -0.96 7.24 -0.63
CA ILE A 260 -1.07 7.89 0.69
C ILE A 260 0.12 8.79 1.02
N ASP A 261 -0.14 9.94 1.62
CA ASP A 261 0.76 10.59 2.57
C ASP A 261 0.27 10.20 3.97
N PRO A 262 0.94 9.26 4.68
CA PRO A 262 0.42 8.70 5.91
C PRO A 262 0.07 9.72 7.01
N ARG A 263 0.72 10.88 7.01
CA ARG A 263 0.40 11.92 8.01
C ARG A 263 -0.92 12.62 7.70
N ARG A 264 -1.28 12.75 6.42
CA ARG A 264 -2.53 13.38 5.97
C ARG A 264 -3.68 12.40 5.94
N ASP A 265 -3.41 11.18 5.48
CA ASP A 265 -4.43 10.25 4.97
C ASP A 265 -4.82 9.15 5.96
N ILE A 266 -4.19 9.09 7.14
CA ILE A 266 -4.55 8.14 8.20
C ILE A 266 -5.41 8.84 9.25
N PHE A 267 -6.61 8.31 9.49
CA PHE A 267 -7.59 8.82 10.44
C PHE A 267 -7.73 7.83 11.61
N ILE A 268 -7.01 8.10 12.69
CA ILE A 268 -7.08 7.28 13.91
C ILE A 268 -8.25 7.76 14.77
N LEU A 269 -9.15 6.84 15.11
CA LEU A 269 -10.21 7.05 16.09
C LEU A 269 -9.88 6.28 17.37
N PRO A 270 -10.10 6.88 18.55
CA PRO A 270 -9.82 6.23 19.83
C PRO A 270 -10.74 5.03 20.06
N HIS A 271 -10.47 4.27 21.12
CA HIS A 271 -11.30 3.15 21.53
C HIS A 271 -12.76 3.55 21.73
N ASN A 272 -13.66 2.78 21.14
CA ASN A 272 -15.10 2.91 21.33
C ASN A 272 -15.60 2.08 22.54
N GLU A 273 -16.92 1.98 22.69
CA GLU A 273 -17.60 1.19 23.74
C GLU A 273 -17.27 -0.31 23.74
N HIS A 274 -16.81 -0.86 22.62
CA HIS A 274 -16.34 -2.23 22.50
C HIS A 274 -14.86 -2.40 22.87
N GLY A 275 -14.15 -1.32 23.19
CA GLY A 275 -12.71 -1.35 23.46
C GLY A 275 -11.88 -1.54 22.17
N ILE A 276 -12.42 -1.13 21.02
CA ILE A 276 -11.75 -1.21 19.72
C ILE A 276 -11.47 0.20 19.24
N SER A 277 -10.22 0.46 18.88
CA SER A 277 -9.80 1.67 18.16
C SER A 277 -9.79 1.41 16.66
N HIS A 278 -9.83 2.48 15.87
CA HIS A 278 -10.02 2.38 14.43
C HIS A 278 -9.00 3.21 13.66
N ALA A 279 -8.65 2.77 12.45
CA ALA A 279 -7.90 3.57 11.48
C ALA A 279 -8.57 3.52 10.10
N GLY A 280 -8.95 4.69 9.60
CA GLY A 280 -9.29 4.90 8.20
C GLY A 280 -8.05 5.28 7.39
N ILE A 281 -7.87 4.68 6.22
CA ILE A 281 -6.72 4.91 5.33
C ILE A 281 -7.22 5.42 3.99
N ASP A 282 -7.01 6.70 3.71
CA ASP A 282 -7.50 7.32 2.49
C ASP A 282 -6.50 7.22 1.32
N GLY A 283 -6.57 6.10 0.59
CA GLY A 283 -5.80 5.84 -0.63
C GLY A 283 -6.41 6.43 -1.92
N THR A 284 -7.42 7.29 -1.83
CA THR A 284 -8.02 7.97 -2.99
C THR A 284 -7.09 9.05 -3.57
N ARG A 285 -7.24 9.36 -4.86
CA ARG A 285 -6.59 10.50 -5.51
C ARG A 285 -6.97 11.81 -4.82
N LYS A 286 -5.99 12.65 -4.51
CA LYS A 286 -6.23 13.98 -3.91
C LYS A 286 -6.36 15.05 -4.98
N THR A 287 -7.36 15.92 -4.89
CA THR A 287 -7.56 17.03 -5.84
C THR A 287 -7.52 18.38 -5.15
N LYS A 288 -7.35 19.45 -5.93
CA LYS A 288 -7.40 20.81 -5.38
C LYS A 288 -8.79 21.12 -4.83
N ALA A 289 -9.84 20.72 -5.55
CA ALA A 289 -11.22 21.01 -5.19
C ALA A 289 -11.69 20.28 -3.91
N LEU A 290 -11.27 19.03 -3.70
CA LEU A 290 -11.81 18.17 -2.64
C LEU A 290 -10.87 18.02 -1.44
N ASP A 291 -9.56 18.17 -1.65
CA ASP A 291 -8.53 17.84 -0.66
C ASP A 291 -7.50 18.98 -0.46
N ASP A 292 -7.66 20.12 -1.14
CA ASP A 292 -6.69 21.24 -1.16
C ASP A 292 -5.29 20.80 -1.60
N PHE A 293 -5.22 19.87 -2.56
CA PHE A 293 -3.98 19.28 -3.06
C PHE A 293 -3.58 19.84 -4.44
N ASP A 294 -2.42 20.50 -4.52
CA ASP A 294 -2.00 21.24 -5.73
C ASP A 294 -1.13 20.45 -6.72
N ARG A 295 -0.55 19.32 -6.31
CA ARG A 295 0.39 18.59 -7.20
C ARG A 295 -0.37 17.75 -8.23
N PRO A 296 0.17 17.61 -9.45
CA PRO A 296 -0.43 16.76 -10.46
C PRO A 296 -0.34 15.29 -10.07
N TRP A 297 -1.40 14.54 -10.35
CA TRP A 297 -1.40 13.09 -10.23
C TRP A 297 -1.05 12.44 -11.55
N PRO A 298 -0.17 11.43 -11.58
CA PRO A 298 0.07 10.66 -12.78
C PRO A 298 -1.20 9.85 -13.10
N ASN A 299 -1.45 9.67 -14.38
CA ASN A 299 -2.38 8.66 -14.83
C ASN A 299 -1.71 7.29 -14.80
N ILE A 300 -2.51 6.24 -14.70
CA ILE A 300 -1.99 4.88 -14.83
C ILE A 300 -1.61 4.61 -16.29
N ILE A 301 -0.60 3.76 -16.50
CA ILE A 301 -0.12 3.45 -17.85
C ILE A 301 -0.85 2.21 -18.35
N VAL A 302 -1.68 2.39 -19.38
CA VAL A 302 -2.30 1.30 -20.15
C VAL A 302 -2.04 1.50 -21.63
N MET A 303 -1.90 0.40 -22.37
CA MET A 303 -1.78 0.44 -23.83
C MET A 303 -3.15 0.74 -24.46
N ASP A 304 -3.14 1.59 -25.49
CA ASP A 304 -4.35 1.89 -26.27
C ASP A 304 -4.81 0.68 -27.11
N ASP A 305 -6.07 0.69 -27.55
CA ASP A 305 -6.66 -0.40 -28.33
C ASP A 305 -5.92 -0.72 -29.62
N LYS A 306 -5.38 0.29 -30.32
CA LYS A 306 -4.66 0.08 -31.58
C LYS A 306 -3.33 -0.62 -31.32
N THR A 307 -2.63 -0.23 -30.26
CA THR A 307 -1.39 -0.87 -29.83
C THR A 307 -1.64 -2.32 -29.43
N ILE A 308 -2.67 -2.58 -28.61
CA ILE A 308 -3.04 -3.94 -28.20
C ILE A 308 -3.34 -4.80 -29.43
N GLN A 309 -4.23 -4.33 -30.32
CA GLN A 309 -4.59 -5.05 -31.52
C GLN A 309 -3.38 -5.33 -32.42
N ALA A 310 -2.50 -4.35 -32.60
CA ALA A 310 -1.31 -4.50 -33.43
C ALA A 310 -0.31 -5.53 -32.89
N ILE A 311 -0.24 -5.72 -31.57
CA ILE A 311 0.57 -6.77 -30.95
C ILE A 311 -0.13 -8.12 -31.04
N ASP A 312 -1.44 -8.17 -30.77
CA ASP A 312 -2.23 -9.40 -30.85
C ASP A 312 -2.18 -10.02 -32.26
N GLU A 313 -2.28 -9.20 -33.31
CA GLU A 313 -2.17 -9.63 -34.72
C GLU A 313 -0.77 -10.16 -35.10
N LYS A 314 0.27 -9.77 -34.35
CA LYS A 314 1.66 -10.17 -34.59
C LYS A 314 2.12 -11.29 -33.68
N TRP A 315 1.31 -11.71 -32.70
CA TRP A 315 1.74 -12.62 -31.64
C TRP A 315 2.38 -13.90 -32.18
N GLU A 316 1.72 -14.55 -33.14
CA GLU A 316 2.21 -15.79 -33.76
C GLU A 316 3.53 -15.61 -34.53
N GLN A 317 3.85 -14.38 -34.97
CA GLN A 317 5.07 -14.08 -35.71
C GLN A 317 6.29 -13.97 -34.78
N PHE A 318 6.08 -13.73 -33.48
CA PHE A 318 7.17 -13.55 -32.52
C PHE A 318 7.76 -14.87 -32.03
N ASP A 319 7.04 -16.00 -32.17
CA ASP A 319 7.47 -17.33 -31.69
C ASP A 319 7.89 -17.34 -30.20
N ILE A 320 7.18 -16.56 -29.37
CA ILE A 320 7.46 -16.38 -27.93
C ILE A 320 6.51 -17.21 -27.02
N GLY A 321 5.81 -18.19 -27.60
CA GLY A 321 4.92 -19.09 -26.87
C GLY A 321 3.43 -18.74 -26.98
N LYS A 322 2.64 -19.24 -26.02
CA LYS A 322 1.17 -19.12 -26.03
C LYS A 322 0.73 -17.67 -25.98
N PHE A 323 -0.39 -17.34 -26.64
CA PHE A 323 -1.01 -16.03 -26.58
C PHE A 323 -1.29 -15.59 -25.15
N ILE A 324 -0.88 -14.37 -24.81
CA ILE A 324 -1.15 -13.72 -23.53
C ILE A 324 -1.93 -12.44 -23.82
N LYS A 325 -3.11 -12.33 -23.23
CA LYS A 325 -3.94 -11.13 -23.35
C LYS A 325 -3.26 -9.93 -22.69
N SER A 326 -3.37 -8.74 -23.28
CA SER A 326 -2.79 -7.54 -22.70
C SER A 326 -3.27 -7.27 -21.27
N PRO A 327 -2.37 -7.08 -20.29
CA PRO A 327 -2.73 -6.78 -18.90
C PRO A 327 -3.39 -5.40 -18.74
N SER A 328 -3.15 -4.49 -19.69
CA SER A 328 -3.76 -3.16 -19.74
C SER A 328 -5.29 -3.19 -19.71
N LEU A 329 -5.91 -4.26 -20.23
CA LEU A 329 -7.36 -4.39 -20.28
C LEU A 329 -8.03 -4.44 -18.90
N LYS A 330 -7.33 -4.96 -17.88
CA LYS A 330 -7.84 -4.96 -16.48
C LYS A 330 -8.01 -3.53 -15.95
N TYR A 331 -7.12 -2.63 -16.36
CA TYR A 331 -6.98 -1.32 -15.75
C TYR A 331 -7.58 -0.17 -16.57
N LYS A 332 -8.14 -0.44 -17.76
CA LYS A 332 -8.66 0.63 -18.64
C LYS A 332 -9.69 1.55 -17.98
N ASN A 333 -10.52 1.01 -17.09
CA ASN A 333 -11.55 1.77 -16.39
C ASN A 333 -10.99 2.68 -15.28
N GLN A 334 -9.70 2.57 -14.97
CA GLN A 334 -9.00 3.39 -13.97
C GLN A 334 -8.22 4.55 -14.59
N VAL A 335 -8.27 4.71 -15.92
CA VAL A 335 -7.59 5.79 -16.62
C VAL A 335 -8.46 7.05 -16.62
N TYR A 336 -7.91 8.14 -16.08
CA TYR A 336 -8.55 9.45 -16.11
C TYR A 336 -8.28 10.16 -17.45
N LYS A 337 -8.93 11.31 -17.69
CA LYS A 337 -8.58 12.18 -18.81
C LYS A 337 -7.20 12.84 -18.58
N GLY A 338 -6.62 13.50 -19.58
CA GLY A 338 -5.36 14.27 -19.43
C GLY A 338 -4.06 13.59 -19.84
N GLY A 339 -4.11 12.39 -20.43
CA GLY A 339 -2.91 11.69 -20.89
C GLY A 339 -2.04 11.25 -19.71
N ALA A 340 -0.78 11.70 -19.65
CA ALA A 340 0.17 11.32 -18.60
C ALA A 340 -0.17 11.91 -17.22
N VAL A 341 -0.82 13.08 -17.19
CA VAL A 341 -1.30 13.71 -15.96
C VAL A 341 -2.82 13.54 -15.93
N ALA A 342 -3.33 12.99 -14.84
CA ALA A 342 -4.76 12.82 -14.67
C ALA A 342 -5.43 14.21 -14.49
N GLU A 343 -6.37 14.54 -15.37
CA GLU A 343 -7.26 15.70 -15.22
C GLU A 343 -8.20 15.48 -14.03
N GLU A 344 -8.56 16.59 -13.36
CA GLU A 344 -9.48 16.57 -12.23
C GLU A 344 -10.89 16.10 -12.62
#